data_AF-A0A368TAJ1-F1
#
_entry.id   AF-A0A368TAJ1-F1
#
_cell.length_a   1.000
_cell.length_b   1.000
_cell.length_c   1.000
_cell.angle_alpha   90.00
_cell.angle_beta   90.00
_cell.angle_gamma   90.00
#
_symmetry.space_group_name_H-M   'P 1'
#
loop_
_entity.id
_entity.type
_entity.pdbx_description
1 polymer ?
#
loop_
_entity_poly.entity_id
_entity_poly.type
_entity_poly.pdbx_seq_one_letter_code
_entity_poly.pdbx_strand_id
1 'polypeptide(L)'
;MSTTSQRWLLASGLVLIGGAFTAFTFWISANWVMPTLLAAVAWFGLWRVFRTHLRPGEASDSERLAAGKRLDERDRALNRRVFAIVGLVALPLSLVCSYAVLLFDSLDARQVVHAQFLVVMLAWAMAGGHVLRRH
;
A
#
# COMPACT_ATOMS: atom_id res chain seq x y z
N MET A 1 17.01 23.69 8.52
CA MET A 1 15.63 23.47 8.02
C MET A 1 14.73 23.09 9.19
N SER A 2 13.58 23.74 9.36
CA SER A 2 12.63 23.32 10.39
C SER A 2 12.07 21.93 10.06
N THR A 3 11.80 21.11 11.07
CA THR A 3 11.25 19.76 10.93
C THR A 3 9.94 19.73 10.11
N THR A 4 9.20 20.84 10.13
CA THR A 4 8.00 21.07 9.32
C THR A 4 8.32 21.17 7.82
N SER A 5 9.37 21.91 7.45
CA SER A 5 9.77 22.11 6.03
C SER A 5 10.25 20.81 5.37
N GLN A 6 10.97 19.97 6.11
CA GLN A 6 11.42 18.65 5.62
C GLN A 6 10.25 17.67 5.40
N ARG A 7 9.21 17.71 6.24
CA ARG A 7 8.00 16.89 6.09
C ARG A 7 7.18 17.28 4.86
N TRP A 8 7.06 18.58 4.60
CA TRP A 8 6.39 19.08 3.40
C TRP A 8 7.14 18.70 2.13
N LEU A 9 8.47 18.80 2.11
CA LEU A 9 9.29 18.35 0.97
C LEU A 9 9.13 16.86 0.67
N LEU A 10 9.14 16.01 1.70
CA LEU A 10 8.93 14.57 1.53
C LEU A 10 7.52 14.24 1.00
N ALA A 11 6.50 14.94 1.50
CA ALA A 11 5.13 14.76 1.05
C ALA A 11 4.94 15.23 -0.40
N SER A 12 5.45 16.42 -0.74
CA SER A 12 5.45 16.93 -2.10
C SER A 12 6.19 15.98 -3.05
N GLY A 13 7.33 15.43 -2.62
CA GLY A 13 8.07 14.41 -3.38
C GLY A 13 7.25 13.15 -3.62
N LEU A 14 6.57 12.62 -2.60
CA LEU A 14 5.69 11.45 -2.72
C LEU A 14 4.49 11.70 -3.65
N VAL A 15 3.88 12.89 -3.59
CA VAL A 15 2.79 13.30 -4.50
C VAL A 15 3.31 13.47 -5.93
N LEU A 16 4.51 14.00 -6.12
CA LEU A 16 5.09 14.13 -7.45
C LEU A 16 5.45 12.77 -8.05
N ILE A 17 6.06 11.88 -7.26
CA ILE A 17 6.44 10.53 -7.70
C ILE A 17 5.20 9.70 -8.05
N GLY A 18 4.19 9.69 -7.18
CA GLY A 18 2.98 8.93 -7.47
C GLY A 18 2.14 9.51 -8.62
N GLY A 19 2.17 10.84 -8.80
CA GLY A 19 1.53 11.51 -9.93
C GLY A 19 2.25 11.17 -11.24
N ALA A 20 3.59 11.20 -11.23
CA ALA A 20 4.42 10.80 -12.36
C ALA A 20 4.24 9.32 -12.71
N PHE A 21 4.18 8.43 -11.72
CA PHE A 21 3.90 7.01 -11.92
C PHE A 21 2.50 6.78 -12.52
N THR A 22 1.50 7.52 -12.04
CA THR A 22 0.14 7.47 -12.58
C THR A 22 0.08 7.96 -14.03
N ALA A 23 0.74 9.09 -14.34
CA ALA A 23 0.79 9.62 -15.69
C ALA A 23 1.54 8.68 -16.66
N PHE A 24 2.63 8.07 -16.20
CA PHE A 24 3.39 7.06 -16.95
C PHE A 24 2.56 5.80 -17.24
N THR A 25 1.84 5.29 -16.24
CA THR A 25 0.96 4.12 -16.43
C THR A 25 -0.22 4.41 -17.34
N PHE A 26 -0.77 5.62 -17.30
CA PHE A 26 -1.76 6.10 -18.27
C PHE A 26 -1.20 6.19 -19.69
N TRP A 27 0.02 6.70 -19.84
CA TRP A 27 0.64 6.91 -21.16
C TRP A 27 0.91 5.60 -21.91
N ILE A 28 1.20 4.51 -21.20
CA ILE A 28 1.57 3.21 -21.80
C ILE A 28 0.36 2.27 -21.91
N SER A 29 -0.75 2.56 -21.24
CA SER A 29 -1.91 1.67 -21.18
C SER A 29 -3.01 2.07 -22.16
N ALA A 30 -3.39 1.16 -23.07
CA ALA A 30 -4.62 1.28 -23.87
C ALA A 30 -5.90 1.11 -23.02
N ASN A 31 -5.76 0.70 -21.75
CA ASN A 31 -6.86 0.46 -20.84
C ASN A 31 -6.75 1.38 -19.61
N TRP A 32 -7.57 2.43 -19.59
CA TRP A 32 -7.55 3.54 -18.63
C TRP A 32 -8.13 3.17 -17.25
N VAL A 33 -8.92 2.10 -17.18
CA VAL A 33 -9.58 1.68 -15.93
C VAL A 33 -8.58 1.24 -14.87
N MET A 34 -7.60 0.41 -15.24
CA MET A 34 -6.66 -0.17 -14.27
C MET A 34 -5.63 0.83 -13.71
N PRO A 35 -5.02 1.72 -14.52
CA PRO A 35 -4.21 2.83 -14.03
C PRO A 35 -5.00 3.74 -13.08
N THR A 36 -6.28 3.98 -13.36
CA THR A 36 -7.15 4.80 -12.50
C THR A 36 -7.36 4.16 -11.13
N LEU A 37 -7.62 2.85 -11.08
CA LEU A 37 -7.77 2.12 -9.82
C LEU A 37 -6.48 2.13 -9.01
N LEU A 38 -5.33 1.88 -9.64
CA LEU A 38 -4.03 1.92 -8.97
C LEU A 38 -3.71 3.33 -8.44
N ALA A 39 -3.98 4.36 -9.24
CA ALA A 39 -3.81 5.75 -8.84
C ALA A 39 -4.69 6.13 -7.67
N ALA A 40 -5.97 5.72 -7.68
CA ALA A 40 -6.89 5.96 -6.59
C ALA A 40 -6.41 5.30 -5.28
N VAL A 41 -5.94 4.05 -5.35
CA VAL A 41 -5.37 3.34 -4.19
C VAL A 41 -4.10 4.03 -3.69
N ALA A 42 -3.19 4.39 -4.59
CA ALA A 42 -1.97 5.11 -4.26
C ALA A 42 -2.28 6.45 -3.59
N TRP A 43 -3.25 7.22 -4.13
CA TRP A 43 -3.64 8.54 -3.60
C TRP A 43 -4.32 8.43 -2.27
N PHE A 44 -5.18 7.42 -2.09
CA PHE A 44 -5.79 7.13 -0.82
C PHE A 44 -4.74 6.76 0.25
N GLY A 45 -3.76 5.93 -0.10
CA GLY A 45 -2.63 5.59 0.79
C GLY A 45 -1.81 6.83 1.18
N LEU A 46 -1.45 7.66 0.20
CA LEU A 46 -0.71 8.90 0.41
C LEU A 46 -1.49 9.87 1.32
N TRP A 47 -2.78 10.04 1.06
CA TRP A 47 -3.67 10.89 1.84
C TRP A 47 -3.73 10.46 3.31
N ARG A 48 -3.77 9.15 3.60
CA ARG A 48 -3.75 8.65 4.99
C ARG A 48 -2.43 8.93 5.69
N VAL A 49 -1.30 8.73 5.03
CA VAL A 49 0.03 9.06 5.60
C VAL A 49 0.15 10.57 5.83
N PHE A 50 -0.43 11.37 4.95
CA PHE A 50 -0.40 12.82 5.05
C PHE A 50 -1.29 13.34 6.19
N ARG A 51 -2.54 12.84 6.27
CA ARG A 51 -3.50 13.19 7.33
C ARG A 51 -2.96 12.87 8.71
N THR A 52 -2.32 11.71 8.88
CA THR A 52 -1.70 11.30 10.16
C THR A 52 -0.51 12.16 10.58
N HIS A 53 0.23 12.72 9.61
CA HIS A 53 1.34 13.62 9.89
C HIS A 53 0.89 15.05 10.16
N LEU A 54 -0.12 15.55 9.46
CA LEU A 54 -0.66 16.90 9.62
C LEU A 54 -1.60 17.04 10.83
N ARG A 55 -2.40 16.00 11.13
CA ARG A 55 -3.38 15.98 12.22
C ARG A 55 -3.15 14.79 13.14
N PRO A 56 -2.03 14.77 13.89
CA PRO A 56 -1.68 13.63 14.73
C PRO A 56 -2.67 13.37 15.88
N GLY A 57 -3.45 14.38 16.31
CA GLY A 57 -4.48 14.24 17.35
C GLY A 57 -5.80 13.62 16.88
N GLU A 58 -6.06 13.59 15.57
CA GLU A 58 -7.25 12.96 14.97
C GLU A 58 -6.96 11.57 14.37
N ALA A 59 -5.69 11.16 14.37
CA ALA A 59 -5.24 9.92 13.76
C ALA A 59 -5.60 8.72 14.65
N SER A 60 -6.40 7.78 14.13
CA SER A 60 -6.65 6.54 14.85
C SER A 60 -5.34 5.74 15.00
N ASP A 61 -5.26 4.88 16.02
CA ASP A 61 -4.07 4.06 16.28
C ASP A 61 -3.64 3.24 15.05
N SER A 62 -4.60 2.82 14.22
CA SER A 62 -4.32 2.14 12.94
C SER A 62 -3.56 2.98 11.93
N GLU A 63 -3.84 4.27 11.89
CA GLU A 63 -3.22 5.18 10.95
C GLU A 63 -1.86 5.64 11.46
N ARG A 64 -1.69 5.76 12.78
CA ARG A 64 -0.39 6.03 13.42
C ARG A 64 0.61 4.90 13.19
N LEU A 65 0.15 3.65 13.26
CA LEU A 65 0.95 2.45 12.95
C LEU A 65 1.39 2.43 11.48
N ALA A 66 0.47 2.72 10.56
CA ALA A 66 0.76 2.82 9.13
C ALA A 66 1.72 3.99 8.79
N ALA A 67 1.64 5.09 9.54
CA ALA A 67 2.46 6.28 9.34
C ALA A 67 3.90 6.15 9.89
N GLY A 68 4.24 5.03 10.55
CA GLY A 68 5.62 4.75 10.94
C GLY A 68 6.20 5.68 12.01
N LYS A 69 5.37 6.36 12.80
CA LYS A 69 5.81 7.02 14.06
C LYS A 69 6.15 5.94 15.09
N ARG A 70 7.25 5.22 14.84
CA ARG A 70 7.79 4.08 15.59
C ARG A 70 8.50 4.56 16.85
N LEU A 71 7.73 5.15 17.77
CA LEU A 71 8.29 5.66 19.03
C LEU A 71 8.52 4.51 20.04
N ASP A 72 7.75 3.41 19.95
CA ASP A 72 7.82 2.29 20.89
C ASP A 72 8.11 0.91 20.24
N GLU A 73 8.71 0.02 21.04
CA GLU A 73 8.96 -1.38 20.67
C GLU A 73 7.66 -2.18 20.41
N ARG A 74 6.55 -1.76 21.03
CA ARG A 74 5.21 -2.31 20.78
C ARG A 74 4.80 -2.14 19.32
N ASP A 75 5.02 -0.98 18.72
CA ASP A 75 4.65 -0.72 17.32
C ASP A 75 5.48 -1.55 16.34
N ARG A 76 6.76 -1.76 16.67
CA ARG A 76 7.64 -2.64 15.87
C ARG A 76 7.14 -4.07 15.91
N ALA A 77 6.72 -4.56 17.08
CA ALA A 77 6.15 -5.90 17.23
C ALA A 77 4.82 -6.06 16.48
N LEU A 78 3.93 -5.06 16.55
CA LEU A 78 2.67 -5.04 15.80
C LEU A 78 2.91 -5.07 14.29
N ASN A 79 3.84 -4.26 13.79
CA ASN A 79 4.16 -4.23 12.37
C ASN A 79 4.80 -5.54 11.88
N ARG A 80 5.66 -6.18 12.68
CA ARG A 80 6.19 -7.52 12.35
C ARG A 80 5.07 -8.56 12.20
N ARG A 81 4.04 -8.49 13.05
CA ARG A 81 2.86 -9.38 12.95
C ARG A 81 2.04 -9.09 11.69
N VAL A 82 1.80 -7.82 11.38
CA VAL A 82 1.11 -7.42 10.13
C VAL A 82 1.88 -7.91 8.91
N PHE A 83 3.20 -7.69 8.87
CA PHE A 83 4.06 -8.14 7.78
C PHE A 83 4.06 -9.67 7.64
N ALA A 84 4.10 -10.41 8.74
CA ALA A 84 4.03 -11.86 8.73
C ALA A 84 2.70 -12.38 8.14
N ILE A 85 1.57 -11.77 8.52
CA ILE A 85 0.25 -12.12 7.97
C ILE A 85 0.22 -11.84 6.46
N VAL A 86 0.72 -10.68 6.02
CA VAL A 86 0.75 -10.34 4.60
C VAL A 86 1.67 -11.27 3.82
N GLY A 87 2.83 -11.63 4.37
CA GLY A 87 3.73 -12.62 3.77
C GLY A 87 3.08 -13.99 3.61
N LEU A 88 2.30 -14.42 4.60
CA LEU A 88 1.54 -15.68 4.57
C LEU A 88 0.44 -15.68 3.49
N VAL A 89 -0.10 -14.52 3.14
CA VAL A 89 -1.06 -14.38 2.03
C VAL A 89 -0.34 -14.25 0.69
N ALA A 90 0.72 -13.44 0.64
CA ALA A 90 1.44 -13.13 -0.60
C ALA A 90 2.14 -14.35 -1.19
N LEU A 91 2.81 -15.18 -0.37
CA LEU A 91 3.58 -16.32 -0.88
C LEU A 91 2.70 -17.39 -1.58
N PRO A 92 1.60 -17.89 -0.97
CA PRO A 92 0.71 -18.82 -1.65
C PRO A 92 0.02 -18.19 -2.85
N LEU A 93 -0.40 -16.92 -2.75
CA LEU A 93 -1.02 -16.21 -3.86
C LEU A 93 -0.06 -16.05 -5.05
N SER A 94 1.21 -15.75 -4.78
CA SER A 94 2.27 -15.71 -5.79
C SER A 94 2.41 -17.06 -6.48
N LEU A 95 2.53 -18.14 -5.70
CA LEU A 95 2.67 -19.49 -6.23
C LEU A 95 1.47 -19.89 -7.11
N VAL A 96 0.25 -19.74 -6.60
CA VAL A 96 -0.99 -20.13 -7.29
C VAL A 96 -1.16 -19.38 -8.60
N CYS A 97 -0.97 -18.06 -8.60
CA CYS A 97 -1.10 -17.25 -9.80
C CYS A 97 0.01 -17.53 -10.82
N SER A 98 1.24 -17.80 -10.38
CA SER A 98 2.32 -18.22 -11.28
C SER A 98 1.96 -19.54 -11.97
N TYR A 99 1.47 -20.52 -11.23
CA TYR A 99 0.97 -21.77 -11.84
C TYR A 99 -0.24 -21.53 -12.74
N ALA A 100 -1.17 -20.66 -12.35
CA ALA A 100 -2.34 -20.35 -13.18
C ALA A 100 -1.93 -19.76 -14.54
N VAL A 101 -1.00 -18.81 -14.58
CA VAL A 101 -0.49 -18.26 -15.85
C VAL A 101 0.23 -19.32 -16.68
N LEU A 102 0.99 -20.23 -16.05
CA LEU A 102 1.69 -21.30 -16.77
C LEU A 102 0.75 -22.40 -17.30
N LEU A 103 -0.36 -22.68 -16.60
CA LEU A 103 -1.30 -23.74 -16.94
C LEU A 103 -2.43 -23.28 -17.86
N PHE A 104 -2.75 -21.98 -17.85
CA PHE A 104 -3.84 -21.40 -18.62
C PHE A 104 -3.30 -20.29 -19.55
N ASP A 105 -3.06 -20.63 -20.81
CA ASP A 105 -2.61 -19.68 -21.86
C ASP A 105 -3.59 -18.52 -22.10
N SER A 106 -4.84 -18.62 -21.63
CA SER A 106 -5.83 -17.56 -21.71
C SER A 106 -5.64 -16.45 -20.67
N LEU A 107 -4.78 -16.64 -19.67
CA LEU A 107 -4.55 -15.67 -18.61
C LEU A 107 -3.40 -14.72 -18.96
N ASP A 108 -3.73 -13.46 -19.21
CA ASP A 108 -2.72 -12.42 -19.38
C ASP A 108 -1.94 -12.21 -18.07
N ALA A 109 -0.64 -12.52 -18.10
CA ALA A 109 0.28 -12.36 -16.98
C ALA A 109 0.25 -10.94 -16.40
N ARG A 110 0.03 -9.91 -17.24
CA ARG A 110 -0.10 -8.53 -16.74
C ARG A 110 -1.31 -8.42 -15.82
N GLN A 111 -2.48 -8.88 -16.24
CA GLN A 111 -3.70 -8.78 -15.44
C GLN A 111 -3.59 -9.53 -14.11
N VAL A 112 -2.96 -10.70 -14.13
CA VAL A 112 -2.73 -11.51 -12.93
C VAL A 112 -1.84 -10.78 -11.92
N VAL A 113 -0.74 -10.15 -12.35
CA VAL A 113 0.13 -9.38 -11.46
C VAL A 113 -0.61 -8.19 -10.83
N HIS A 114 -1.47 -7.51 -11.58
CA HIS A 114 -2.28 -6.41 -11.04
C HIS A 114 -3.30 -6.92 -10.01
N ALA A 115 -3.96 -8.05 -10.29
CA ALA A 115 -4.89 -8.67 -9.35
C ALA A 115 -4.18 -9.10 -8.06
N GLN A 116 -2.98 -9.69 -8.16
CA GLN A 116 -2.15 -10.02 -7.00
C GLN A 116 -1.83 -8.79 -6.15
N PHE A 117 -1.40 -7.71 -6.79
CA PHE A 117 -1.07 -6.47 -6.09
C PHE A 117 -2.27 -5.93 -5.29
N LEU A 118 -3.46 -5.92 -5.89
CA LEU A 118 -4.69 -5.50 -5.21
C LEU A 118 -5.04 -6.38 -4.01
N VAL A 119 -4.94 -7.70 -4.16
CA VAL A 119 -5.19 -8.64 -3.06
C VAL A 119 -4.21 -8.45 -1.91
N VAL A 120 -2.92 -8.24 -2.20
CA VAL A 120 -1.89 -7.98 -1.19
C VAL A 120 -2.14 -6.64 -0.48
N MET A 121 -2.56 -5.60 -1.19
CA MET A 121 -2.94 -4.32 -0.59
C MET A 121 -4.13 -4.47 0.37
N LEU A 122 -5.16 -5.22 -0.03
CA LEU A 122 -6.31 -5.52 0.84
C LEU A 122 -5.88 -6.34 2.07
N ALA A 123 -5.03 -7.36 1.87
CA ALA A 123 -4.48 -8.16 2.96
C ALA A 123 -3.71 -7.29 3.96
N TRP A 124 -2.94 -6.31 3.49
CA TRP A 124 -2.24 -5.36 4.36
C TRP A 124 -3.20 -4.53 5.22
N ALA A 125 -4.24 -3.95 4.59
CA ALA A 125 -5.24 -3.16 5.31
C ALA A 125 -6.00 -3.99 6.36
N MET A 126 -6.41 -5.21 6.00
CA MET A 126 -7.11 -6.13 6.90
C MET A 126 -6.22 -6.63 8.03
N ALA A 127 -4.97 -7.00 7.74
CA ALA A 127 -4.01 -7.45 8.73
C ALA A 127 -3.71 -6.36 9.77
N GLY A 128 -3.56 -5.11 9.32
CA GLY A 128 -3.43 -3.96 10.21
C GLY A 128 -4.61 -3.86 11.18
N GLY A 129 -5.85 -3.84 10.65
CA GLY A 129 -7.06 -3.79 11.47
C GLY A 129 -7.22 -4.96 12.44
N HIS A 130 -6.88 -6.17 12.01
CA HIS A 130 -6.96 -7.38 12.83
C HIS A 130 -5.97 -7.37 13.99
N VAL A 131 -4.71 -7.00 13.73
CA VAL A 131 -3.66 -6.95 14.75
C VAL A 131 -3.97 -5.88 15.79
N LEU A 132 -4.60 -4.78 15.41
CA LEU A 132 -5.03 -3.71 16.32
C LEU A 132 -6.24 -4.09 17.18
N ARG A 133 -7.19 -4.86 16.65
CA ARG A 133 -8.37 -5.30 17.43
C ARG A 133 -8.04 -6.35 18.50
N ARG A 134 -6.88 -7.01 18.40
CA ARG A 134 -6.46 -8.10 19.29
C ARG A 134 -5.39 -7.68 20.31
N HIS A 135 -5.06 -6.39 20.41
CA HIS A 135 -4.06 -5.79 21.29
C HIS A 135 -4.59 -4.57 22.01
#